data_AF-A0A2M8BXS9-F1
#
_entry.id   AF-A0A2M8BXS9-F1
#
_cell.length_a   1.000
_cell.length_b   1.000
_cell.length_c   1.000
_cell.angle_alpha   90.00
_cell.angle_beta   90.00
_cell.angle_gamma   90.00
#
_symmetry.space_group_name_H-M   'P 1'
#
loop_
_entity.id
_entity.type
_entity.pdbx_description
1 polymer ?
#
loop_
_entity_poly.entity_id
_entity_poly.type
_entity_poly.pdbx_seq_one_letter_code
_entity_poly.pdbx_strand_id
1 'polypeptide(L)'
;MIRQILIGIPIGLLSLIPLALLAGEPQPEDAAAVVPAEGAEAPKPLFEQDEVDFNVVLVAAEGEAVVLKVSPKAPFHINQEYPWKFQAGEDTFKRETFSLSEAQATLSLPKATAGLLRFSVCNDSACLIKKVEVKLD
;
A
#
# COMPACT_ATOMS: atom_id res chain seq x y z
N MET A 1 -17.53 -39.13 51.52
CA MET A 1 -18.88 -38.59 51.82
C MET A 1 -19.67 -38.57 50.52
N ILE A 2 -20.81 -39.23 50.56
CA ILE A 2 -21.72 -39.55 49.46
C ILE A 2 -22.61 -38.34 49.18
N ARG A 3 -22.89 -38.04 47.90
CA ARG A 3 -24.24 -37.64 47.45
C ARG A 3 -24.34 -37.71 45.93
N GLN A 4 -24.80 -38.86 45.46
CA GLN A 4 -25.62 -38.93 44.25
C GLN A 4 -27.00 -38.35 44.57
N ILE A 5 -27.59 -37.59 43.63
CA ILE A 5 -29.03 -37.36 43.56
C ILE A 5 -29.44 -37.53 42.09
N LEU A 6 -30.27 -38.55 41.87
CA LEU A 6 -31.05 -38.86 40.68
C LEU A 6 -32.21 -37.86 40.49
N ILE A 7 -32.91 -38.02 39.36
CA ILE A 7 -34.28 -37.57 39.00
C ILE A 7 -34.23 -36.24 38.23
N GLY A 8 -34.84 -36.06 37.05
CA GLY A 8 -35.76 -36.88 36.26
C GLY A 8 -36.17 -36.07 35.02
N ILE A 9 -36.54 -36.77 33.96
CA ILE A 9 -37.03 -36.21 32.68
C ILE A 9 -38.42 -35.61 32.90
N PRO A 10 -38.77 -34.49 32.24
CA PRO A 10 -39.90 -34.59 31.32
C PRO A 10 -39.67 -33.90 29.97
N ILE A 11 -40.18 -34.59 28.97
CA ILE A 11 -40.46 -34.16 27.61
C ILE A 11 -41.46 -32.99 27.65
N GLY A 12 -41.11 -31.86 27.02
CA GLY A 12 -42.02 -30.80 26.59
C GLY A 12 -41.52 -30.29 25.25
N LEU A 13 -42.09 -30.69 24.11
CA LEU A 13 -43.34 -30.24 23.51
C LEU A 13 -43.29 -28.77 23.03
N LEU A 14 -43.30 -28.63 21.70
CA LEU A 14 -43.85 -27.51 20.90
C LEU A 14 -43.20 -26.11 21.01
N SER A 15 -42.40 -25.79 19.99
CA SER A 15 -42.66 -24.59 19.17
C SER A 15 -41.98 -24.71 17.81
N LEU A 16 -42.76 -25.13 16.82
CA LEU A 16 -42.52 -24.83 15.41
C LEU A 16 -42.74 -23.33 15.23
N ILE A 17 -41.67 -22.56 15.10
CA ILE A 17 -41.73 -21.17 14.63
C ILE A 17 -41.49 -21.21 13.12
N PRO A 18 -42.46 -20.82 12.28
CA PRO A 18 -42.21 -20.60 10.87
C PRO A 18 -41.39 -19.32 10.70
N LEU A 19 -40.11 -19.47 10.37
CA LEU A 19 -39.24 -18.37 9.97
C LEU A 19 -39.56 -18.03 8.50
N ALA A 20 -40.60 -17.23 8.29
CA ALA A 20 -40.73 -16.46 7.05
C ALA A 20 -39.76 -15.28 7.16
N LEU A 21 -38.53 -15.46 6.65
CA LEU A 21 -37.57 -14.38 6.51
C LEU A 21 -37.35 -14.10 5.02
N LEU A 22 -38.02 -13.02 4.62
CA LEU A 22 -37.69 -12.05 3.58
C LEU A 22 -36.55 -12.39 2.61
N ALA A 23 -36.92 -12.37 1.34
CA ALA A 23 -36.05 -12.14 0.20
C ALA A 23 -34.97 -11.10 0.48
N GLY A 24 -33.73 -11.46 0.19
CA GLY A 24 -32.56 -10.61 0.32
C GLY A 24 -31.39 -11.24 -0.42
N GLU A 25 -31.46 -11.28 -1.74
CA GLU A 25 -30.26 -11.22 -2.57
C GLU A 25 -29.78 -9.76 -2.53
N PRO A 26 -28.51 -9.53 -2.19
CA PRO A 26 -27.58 -9.16 -3.26
C PRO A 26 -26.19 -9.82 -3.17
N GLN A 27 -25.53 -9.65 -4.32
CA GLN A 27 -24.27 -10.17 -4.87
C GLN A 27 -22.97 -9.90 -4.06
N PRO A 28 -21.86 -10.58 -4.45
CA PRO A 28 -20.60 -10.71 -3.71
C PRO A 28 -19.64 -9.53 -3.97
N GLU A 29 -18.42 -9.62 -3.42
CA GLU A 29 -17.22 -8.78 -3.69
C GLU A 29 -17.02 -7.51 -2.84
N ASP A 30 -16.54 -7.69 -1.61
CA ASP A 30 -15.79 -6.63 -0.90
C ASP A 30 -14.34 -6.63 -1.42
N ALA A 31 -14.18 -6.25 -2.67
CA ALA A 31 -12.98 -5.56 -3.11
C ALA A 31 -13.22 -4.09 -2.76
N ALA A 32 -12.65 -3.64 -1.66
CA ALA A 32 -12.50 -2.21 -1.37
C ALA A 32 -11.57 -1.60 -2.44
N ALA A 33 -12.13 -1.41 -3.63
CA ALA A 33 -11.68 -0.42 -4.59
C ALA A 33 -11.83 0.93 -3.89
N VAL A 34 -10.69 1.42 -3.41
CA VAL A 34 -10.54 2.82 -3.05
C VAL A 34 -10.88 3.60 -4.32
N VAL A 35 -12.10 4.13 -4.36
CA VAL A 35 -12.53 5.10 -5.37
C VAL A 35 -11.49 6.23 -5.33
N PRO A 36 -10.72 6.48 -6.40
CA PRO A 36 -9.95 7.72 -6.47
C PRO A 36 -10.97 8.85 -6.40
N ALA A 37 -10.78 9.76 -5.44
CA ALA A 37 -11.55 10.99 -5.38
C ALA A 37 -11.36 11.76 -6.69
N GLU A 38 -12.31 11.57 -7.60
CA GLU A 38 -12.39 12.26 -8.87
C GLU A 38 -12.74 13.73 -8.57
N GLY A 39 -11.77 14.63 -8.69
CA GLY A 39 -11.98 16.07 -8.55
C GLY A 39 -10.88 16.88 -7.86
N ALA A 40 -9.87 16.25 -7.24
CA ALA A 40 -8.64 16.96 -6.91
C ALA A 40 -7.70 16.87 -8.12
N GLU A 41 -7.46 17.99 -8.80
CA GLU A 41 -6.36 18.09 -9.76
C GLU A 41 -5.10 17.57 -9.07
N ALA A 42 -4.54 16.46 -9.58
CA ALA A 42 -3.38 15.84 -8.96
C ALA A 42 -2.28 16.91 -8.82
N PRO A 43 -1.68 17.08 -7.63
CA PRO A 43 -0.68 18.13 -7.43
C PRO A 43 0.40 17.97 -8.49
N LYS A 44 0.68 19.05 -9.23
CA LYS A 44 1.68 19.04 -10.29
C LYS A 44 3.00 18.50 -9.73
N PRO A 45 3.63 17.51 -10.38
CA PRO A 45 4.88 16.96 -9.88
C PRO A 45 5.98 18.02 -9.91
N LEU A 46 6.77 18.06 -8.84
CA LEU A 46 7.99 18.87 -8.74
C LEU A 46 9.15 18.23 -9.51
N PHE A 47 9.06 16.93 -9.73
CA PHE A 47 9.96 16.13 -10.54
C PHE A 47 9.20 14.90 -11.03
N GLU A 48 9.40 14.54 -12.29
CA GLU A 48 8.89 13.30 -12.85
C GLU A 48 9.93 12.69 -13.78
N GLN A 49 10.22 11.40 -13.59
CA GLN A 49 10.98 10.61 -14.54
C GLN A 49 10.22 9.34 -14.87
N ASP A 50 9.89 9.20 -16.15
CA ASP A 50 9.17 8.06 -16.69
C ASP A 50 10.12 7.18 -17.53
N GLU A 51 10.34 5.95 -17.08
CA GLU A 51 11.10 4.93 -17.82
C GLU A 51 10.18 3.75 -18.20
N VAL A 52 10.69 2.83 -19.01
CA VAL A 52 9.92 1.63 -19.42
C VAL A 52 9.60 0.71 -18.24
N ASP A 53 10.47 0.66 -17.24
CA ASP A 53 10.40 -0.27 -16.11
C ASP A 53 9.91 0.37 -14.80
N PHE A 54 9.91 1.70 -14.69
CA PHE A 54 9.37 2.42 -13.52
C PHE A 54 8.99 3.86 -13.86
N ASN A 55 8.34 4.51 -12.90
CA ASN A 55 8.08 5.92 -12.85
C ASN A 55 8.50 6.48 -11.47
N VAL A 56 9.25 7.57 -11.42
CA VAL A 56 9.62 8.29 -10.20
C VAL A 56 8.95 9.65 -10.21
N VAL A 57 8.26 10.00 -9.14
CA VAL A 57 7.60 11.29 -8.99
C VAL A 57 7.95 11.89 -7.64
N LEU A 58 8.20 13.19 -7.62
CA LEU A 58 8.22 13.99 -6.39
C LEU A 58 6.98 14.88 -6.39
N VAL A 59 6.12 14.72 -5.39
CA VAL A 59 4.89 15.53 -5.26
C VAL A 59 4.91 16.32 -3.96
N ALA A 60 4.35 17.54 -3.98
CA ALA A 60 4.12 18.30 -2.77
C ALA A 60 3.08 17.60 -1.88
N ALA A 61 3.33 17.60 -0.58
CA ALA A 61 2.41 17.16 0.47
C ALA A 61 1.96 18.37 1.30
N GLU A 62 1.27 18.13 2.41
CA GLU A 62 0.83 19.22 3.30
C GLU A 62 2.02 20.01 3.87
N GLY A 63 1.96 21.34 3.78
CA GLY A 63 3.02 22.24 4.22
C GLY A 63 4.20 22.29 3.23
N GLU A 64 5.43 22.27 3.75
CA GLU A 64 6.66 22.22 2.94
C GLU A 64 7.07 20.79 2.58
N ALA A 65 6.42 19.78 3.16
CA ALA A 65 6.77 18.39 2.97
C ALA A 65 6.53 17.94 1.53
N VAL A 66 7.30 16.94 1.08
CA VAL A 66 7.12 16.31 -0.22
C VAL A 66 7.20 14.79 -0.09
N VAL A 67 6.58 14.09 -1.03
CA VAL A 67 6.65 12.62 -1.11
C VAL A 67 7.34 12.24 -2.40
N LEU A 68 8.46 11.53 -2.26
CA LEU A 68 9.10 10.82 -3.36
C LEU A 68 8.40 9.47 -3.51
N LYS A 69 7.84 9.21 -4.70
CA LYS A 69 7.18 7.96 -5.05
C LYS A 69 7.92 7.27 -6.20
N VAL A 70 8.13 5.97 -6.08
CA VAL A 70 8.58 5.09 -7.16
C VAL A 70 7.49 4.07 -7.43
N SER A 71 7.04 3.99 -8.67
CA SER A 71 6.05 3.02 -9.12
C SER A 71 6.68 2.17 -10.23
N PRO A 72 6.92 0.87 -10.03
CA PRO A 72 7.37 -0.02 -11.09
C PRO A 72 6.25 -0.18 -12.13
N LYS A 73 6.62 -0.45 -13.37
CA LYS A 73 5.68 -0.75 -14.46
C LYS A 73 5.70 -2.23 -14.76
N ALA A 74 4.54 -2.80 -15.10
CA ALA A 74 4.46 -4.21 -15.46
C ALA A 74 5.46 -4.56 -16.59
N PRO A 75 6.20 -5.68 -16.49
CA PRO A 75 6.05 -6.78 -15.53
C PRO A 75 6.89 -6.62 -14.24
N PHE A 76 7.43 -5.43 -13.96
CA PHE A 76 8.29 -5.20 -12.80
C PHE A 76 7.50 -4.91 -11.52
N HIS A 77 8.11 -5.24 -10.38
CA HIS A 77 7.71 -4.92 -9.02
C HIS A 77 8.91 -4.38 -8.21
N ILE A 78 8.66 -3.77 -7.07
CA ILE A 78 9.69 -3.23 -6.18
C ILE A 78 10.53 -4.36 -5.56
N ASN A 79 11.86 -4.26 -5.65
CA ASN A 79 12.76 -5.12 -4.90
C ASN A 79 12.82 -4.65 -3.44
N GLN A 80 12.08 -5.32 -2.56
CA GLN A 80 12.00 -4.96 -1.14
C GLN A 80 13.26 -5.35 -0.34
N GLU A 81 14.12 -6.23 -0.86
CA GLU A 81 15.34 -6.70 -0.18
C GLU A 81 16.57 -5.84 -0.50
N TYR A 82 16.53 -5.09 -1.60
CA TYR A 82 17.63 -4.24 -2.02
C TYR A 82 17.91 -3.11 -0.99
N PRO A 83 19.18 -2.69 -0.79
CA PRO A 83 19.50 -1.55 0.07
C PRO A 83 19.18 -0.21 -0.62
N TRP A 84 17.90 0.17 -0.59
CA TRP A 84 17.41 1.45 -1.10
C TRP A 84 18.11 2.63 -0.41
N LYS A 85 18.40 3.68 -1.18
CA LYS A 85 19.04 4.89 -0.65
C LYS A 85 18.66 6.13 -1.44
N PHE A 86 18.28 7.20 -0.75
CA PHE A 86 18.18 8.54 -1.32
C PHE A 86 19.14 9.48 -0.60
N GLN A 87 20.01 10.16 -1.34
CA GLN A 87 20.98 11.11 -0.80
C GLN A 87 20.64 12.51 -1.28
N ALA A 88 20.34 13.41 -0.34
CA ALA A 88 19.94 14.79 -0.63
C ALA A 88 20.81 15.75 0.16
N GLY A 89 21.84 16.29 -0.49
CA GLY A 89 22.87 17.08 0.20
C GLY A 89 23.59 16.24 1.27
N GLU A 90 23.48 16.67 2.52
CA GLU A 90 24.06 16.00 3.70
C GLU A 90 23.15 14.90 4.25
N ASP A 91 21.85 14.94 3.94
CA ASP A 91 20.88 13.97 4.42
C ASP A 91 20.96 12.66 3.62
N THR A 92 20.90 11.54 4.34
CA THR A 92 20.86 10.20 3.74
C THR A 92 19.69 9.40 4.30
N PHE A 93 18.77 9.08 3.41
CA PHE A 93 17.61 8.23 3.66
C PHE A 93 17.94 6.82 3.21
N LYS A 94 17.81 5.84 4.10
CA LYS A 94 18.13 4.43 3.86
C LYS A 94 16.84 3.62 3.72
N ARG A 95 16.92 2.38 3.25
CA ARG A 95 15.78 1.47 3.06
C ARG A 95 14.72 1.54 4.16
N GLU A 96 15.14 1.60 5.42
CA GLU A 96 14.24 1.58 6.59
C GLU A 96 13.36 2.84 6.71
N THR A 97 13.74 3.94 6.04
CA THR A 97 12.93 5.17 6.00
C THR A 97 11.92 5.15 4.86
N PHE A 98 12.00 4.17 3.95
CA PHE A 98 11.03 4.01 2.86
C PHE A 98 9.90 3.09 3.29
N SER A 99 8.69 3.44 2.86
CA SER A 99 7.54 2.54 2.89
C SER A 99 7.52 1.77 1.57
N LEU A 100 7.84 0.47 1.62
CA LEU A 100 7.95 -0.39 0.43
C LEU A 100 6.77 -1.35 0.35
N SER A 101 6.22 -1.51 -0.84
CA SER A 101 5.34 -2.61 -1.25
C SER A 101 5.72 -3.05 -2.65
N GLU A 102 5.25 -4.21 -3.12
CA GLU A 102 5.56 -4.69 -4.48
C GLU A 102 5.14 -3.69 -5.57
N ALA A 103 4.07 -2.93 -5.33
CA ALA A 103 3.50 -1.98 -6.27
C ALA A 103 4.10 -0.57 -6.17
N GLN A 104 4.74 -0.18 -5.07
CA GLN A 104 5.31 1.16 -4.94
C GLN A 104 6.29 1.28 -3.77
N ALA A 105 7.19 2.25 -3.88
CA ALA A 105 8.01 2.74 -2.78
C ALA A 105 7.72 4.21 -2.54
N THR A 106 7.57 4.61 -1.27
CA THR A 106 7.40 6.03 -0.91
C THR A 106 8.40 6.45 0.16
N LEU A 107 8.84 7.70 0.07
CA LEU A 107 9.69 8.37 1.06
C LEU A 107 9.14 9.78 1.31
N SER A 108 8.77 10.06 2.55
CA SER A 108 8.40 11.40 3.00
C SER A 108 9.66 12.20 3.29
N LEU A 109 9.74 13.39 2.72
CA LEU A 109 10.84 14.34 2.91
C LEU A 109 10.29 15.62 3.53
N PRO A 110 11.05 16.26 4.44
CA PRO A 110 10.59 17.48 5.11
C PRO A 110 10.47 18.68 4.16
N LYS A 111 11.19 18.65 3.03
CA LYS A 111 11.13 19.66 1.97
C LYS A 111 11.52 19.10 0.61
N ALA A 112 11.11 19.77 -0.46
CA ALA A 112 11.62 19.52 -1.80
C ALA A 112 13.14 19.65 -1.82
N THR A 113 13.83 18.61 -2.29
CA THR A 113 15.30 18.61 -2.37
C THR A 113 15.77 17.79 -3.57
N ALA A 114 16.77 18.31 -4.27
CA ALA A 114 17.47 17.56 -5.30
C ALA A 114 18.36 16.49 -4.66
N GLY A 115 18.55 15.37 -5.34
CA GLY A 115 19.30 14.27 -4.76
C GLY A 115 19.47 13.09 -5.67
N LEU A 116 20.12 12.07 -5.13
CA LEU A 116 20.43 10.83 -5.84
C LEU A 116 19.68 9.65 -5.22
N LEU A 117 18.73 9.10 -5.97
CA LEU A 117 17.99 7.89 -5.63
C LEU A 117 18.68 6.66 -6.21
N ARG A 118 18.88 5.64 -5.38
CA ARG A 118 19.35 4.31 -5.75
C ARG A 118 18.34 3.29 -5.26
N PHE A 119 17.85 2.48 -6.18
CA PHE A 119 16.79 1.51 -5.91
C PHE A 119 16.88 0.32 -6.85
N SER A 120 15.99 -0.66 -6.68
CA SER A 120 15.89 -1.79 -7.59
C SER A 120 14.45 -2.19 -7.82
N VAL A 121 14.16 -2.60 -9.05
CA VAL A 121 12.89 -3.23 -9.48
C VAL A 121 13.19 -4.60 -10.04
N CYS A 122 12.36 -5.59 -9.77
CA CYS A 122 12.51 -6.97 -10.23
C CYS A 122 11.34 -7.40 -11.09
N ASN A 123 11.57 -8.36 -11.96
CA ASN A 123 10.53 -9.19 -12.56
C ASN A 123 10.88 -10.67 -12.31
N ASP A 124 10.12 -11.59 -12.90
CA ASP A 124 10.34 -13.04 -12.70
C ASP A 124 11.72 -13.55 -13.15
N SER A 125 12.42 -12.79 -14.00
CA SER A 125 13.69 -13.20 -14.61
C SER A 125 14.91 -12.49 -14.03
N ALA A 126 14.77 -11.24 -13.61
CA ALA A 126 15.90 -10.40 -13.19
C ALA A 126 15.50 -9.22 -12.31
N CYS A 127 16.47 -8.73 -11.54
CA CYS A 127 16.38 -7.46 -10.82
C CYS A 127 17.29 -6.42 -11.46
N LEU A 128 16.73 -5.26 -11.78
CA LEU A 128 17.43 -4.11 -12.32
C LEU A 128 17.76 -3.15 -11.18
N ILE A 129 19.02 -2.74 -11.09
CA ILE A 129 19.47 -1.69 -10.17
C ILE A 129 19.42 -0.36 -10.92
N LYS A 130 18.74 0.62 -10.33
CA LYS A 130 18.51 1.92 -10.93
C LYS A 130 19.10 3.03 -10.09
N LYS A 131 19.55 4.07 -10.78
CA LYS A 131 20.12 5.29 -10.20
C LYS A 131 19.47 6.48 -10.90
N VAL A 132 18.71 7.25 -10.15
CA VAL A 132 17.96 8.42 -10.65
C VAL A 132 18.46 9.67 -9.93
N GLU A 133 18.80 10.69 -10.70
CA GLU A 133 19.13 12.03 -10.19
C GLU A 133 17.85 12.87 -10.19
N VAL A 134 17.30 13.11 -9.00
CA VAL A 134 16.13 13.95 -8.79
C VAL A 134 16.60 15.41 -8.84
N LYS A 135 16.07 16.17 -9.79
CA LYS A 135 16.29 17.62 -9.93
C LYS A 135 14.98 18.34 -9.61
N LEU A 136 15.09 19.56 -9.10
CA LEU A 136 13.94 20.45 -8.94
C LEU A 136 14.00 21.45 -10.08
N ASP A 137 12.92 21.55 -10.85
CA ASP A 137 12.73 22.55 -11.91
C ASP A 137 12.41 23.94 -11.35
#